data_AF-A0A7G4A4Q6-F1
#
_entry.id   AF-A0A7G4A4Q6-F1
#
_cell.length_a   1.000
_cell.length_b   1.000
_cell.length_c   1.000
_cell.angle_alpha   90.00
_cell.angle_beta   90.00
_cell.angle_gamma   90.00
#
_symmetry.space_group_name_H-M   'P 1'
#
loop_
_entity.id
_entity.type
_entity.pdbx_description
1 polymer ?
#
loop_
_entity_poly.entity_id
_entity_poly.type
_entity_poly.pdbx_seq_one_letter_code
_entity_poly.pdbx_strand_id
1 'polypeptide(L)'
;MNRNLLKTCCLFLSITLFVTSLFLPAAVIPEIERGLYQINYGYEIFCFGWLGLISWQPAWLANPFYVMALLTYGSKKSYVFASLSFFLALFSPFILVVKLLIGFYIWLGSIVILLYGVNLHERRL
;
A
#
# COMPACT_ATOMS: atom_id res chain seq x y z
N MET A 1 -9.06 9.25 24.51
CA MET A 1 -9.85 8.74 23.36
C MET A 1 -10.18 7.27 23.58
N ASN A 2 -11.42 6.83 23.34
CA ASN A 2 -11.81 5.41 23.47
C ASN A 2 -10.95 4.56 22.51
N ARG A 3 -10.33 3.49 23.00
CA ARG A 3 -9.43 2.63 22.20
C ARG A 3 -10.16 1.94 21.04
N ASN A 4 -11.45 1.63 21.21
CA ASN A 4 -12.28 1.10 20.13
C ASN A 4 -12.52 2.16 19.05
N LEU A 5 -12.77 3.41 19.45
CA LEU A 5 -12.89 4.54 18.51
C LEU A 5 -11.59 4.74 17.73
N LEU A 6 -10.43 4.70 18.39
CA LEU A 6 -9.12 4.84 17.74
C LEU A 6 -8.91 3.75 16.67
N LYS A 7 -9.24 2.49 16.98
CA LYS A 7 -9.13 1.36 16.04
C LYS A 7 -10.00 1.56 14.80
N THR A 8 -11.23 2.02 15.00
CA THR A 8 -12.17 2.33 13.92
C THR A 8 -11.66 3.51 13.08
N CYS A 9 -11.16 4.58 13.72
CA CYS A 9 -10.56 5.71 13.00
C CYS A 9 -9.35 5.28 12.16
N CYS A 10 -8.45 4.44 12.69
CA CYS A 10 -7.31 3.92 11.93
C CYS A 10 -7.77 3.14 10.69
N LEU A 11 -8.79 2.27 10.84
CA LEU A 11 -9.33 1.51 9.72
C LEU A 11 -9.87 2.42 8.61
N PHE A 12 -10.76 3.35 8.97
CA PHE A 12 -11.35 4.28 7.99
C PHE A 12 -10.31 5.20 7.37
N LEU A 13 -9.39 5.74 8.17
CA LEU A 13 -8.33 6.62 7.68
C LEU A 13 -7.41 5.88 6.70
N SER A 14 -7.05 4.64 7.03
CA SER A 14 -6.25 3.78 6.15
C SER A 14 -6.96 3.57 4.80
N ILE A 15 -8.23 3.18 4.80
CA ILE A 15 -9.01 2.99 3.56
C ILE A 15 -9.10 4.30 2.76
N THR A 16 -9.41 5.42 3.41
CA THR A 16 -9.52 6.73 2.75
C THR A 16 -8.20 7.16 2.11
N LEU A 17 -7.08 6.98 2.80
CA LEU A 17 -5.75 7.28 2.28
C LEU A 17 -5.40 6.38 1.10
N PHE A 18 -5.70 5.08 1.18
CA PHE A 18 -5.51 4.16 0.06
C PHE A 18 -6.30 4.62 -1.16
N VAL A 19 -7.60 4.89 -1.02
CA VAL A 19 -8.44 5.36 -2.13
C VAL A 19 -7.93 6.68 -2.69
N THR A 20 -7.57 7.64 -1.84
CA THR A 20 -6.99 8.93 -2.25
C THR A 20 -5.69 8.74 -3.04
N SER A 21 -4.85 7.79 -2.62
CA SER A 21 -3.57 7.52 -3.27
C SER A 21 -3.73 7.09 -4.73
N LEU A 22 -4.84 6.43 -5.09
CA LEU A 22 -5.12 5.97 -6.45
C LEU A 22 -5.30 7.15 -7.43
N PHE A 23 -5.79 8.29 -6.95
CA PHE A 23 -6.03 9.48 -7.78
C PHE A 23 -4.85 10.44 -7.84
N LEU A 24 -3.72 10.08 -7.23
CA LEU A 24 -2.55 10.93 -7.13
C LEU A 24 -1.39 10.41 -8.00
N PRO A 25 -0.49 11.31 -8.44
CA PRO A 25 0.71 10.90 -9.15
C PRO A 25 1.59 10.10 -8.19
N ALA A 26 1.93 8.87 -8.57
CA ALA A 26 2.54 7.89 -7.68
C ALA A 26 4.01 7.63 -8.01
N ALA A 27 4.37 7.59 -9.30
CA ALA A 27 5.75 7.39 -9.72
C ALA A 27 6.04 7.98 -11.10
N VAL A 28 7.32 8.26 -11.36
CA VAL A 28 7.85 8.52 -12.70
C VAL A 28 8.53 7.24 -13.19
N ILE A 29 8.00 6.66 -14.25
CA ILE A 29 8.49 5.41 -14.85
C ILE A 29 8.95 5.72 -16.28
N PRO A 30 10.11 5.20 -16.72
CA PRO A 30 10.59 5.41 -18.08
C PRO A 30 9.76 4.56 -19.06
N GLU A 31 9.23 5.20 -20.10
CA GLU A 31 8.62 4.55 -21.25
C GLU A 31 9.74 4.11 -22.20
N ILE A 32 10.20 2.87 -22.04
CA ILE A 32 11.39 2.32 -22.72
C ILE A 32 11.29 2.45 -24.25
N GLU A 33 10.09 2.28 -24.81
CA GLU A 33 9.86 2.33 -26.26
C GLU A 33 10.02 3.73 -26.85
N ARG A 34 9.72 4.77 -26.06
CA ARG A 34 9.77 6.17 -26.52
C ARG A 34 10.93 6.97 -25.93
N GLY A 35 11.64 6.41 -24.96
CA GLY A 35 12.70 7.09 -24.22
C GLY A 35 12.20 8.28 -23.38
N LEU A 36 10.91 8.31 -23.05
CA LEU A 36 10.28 9.40 -22.31
C LEU A 36 10.05 9.02 -20.85
N TYR A 37 9.96 10.02 -19.97
CA TYR A 37 9.59 9.82 -18.58
C TYR A 37 8.10 10.12 -18.39
N GLN A 38 7.35 9.11 -17.95
CA GLN A 38 5.91 9.24 -17.76
C GLN A 38 5.56 9.29 -16.27
N ILE A 39 4.78 10.30 -15.89
CA ILE A 39 4.13 10.36 -14.59
C ILE A 39 2.96 9.37 -14.62
N ASN A 40 3.01 8.37 -13.75
CA ASN A 40 1.97 7.37 -13.59
C ASN A 40 1.19 7.63 -12.30
N TYR A 41 -0.13 7.57 -12.41
CA TYR A 41 -1.05 7.73 -11.29
C TYR A 41 -1.22 6.41 -10.52
N GLY A 42 -1.63 6.50 -9.25
CA GLY A 42 -1.78 5.32 -8.39
C GLY A 42 -2.71 4.25 -8.97
N TYR A 43 -3.82 4.64 -9.60
CA TYR A 43 -4.76 3.70 -10.24
C TYR A 43 -4.13 2.98 -11.45
N GLU A 44 -3.27 3.67 -12.21
CA GLU A 44 -2.57 3.08 -13.36
C GLU A 44 -1.59 2.02 -12.88
N ILE A 45 -0.78 2.35 -11.87
CA ILE A 45 0.16 1.40 -11.25
C ILE A 45 -0.59 0.24 -10.60
N PHE A 46 -1.76 0.47 -9.99
CA PHE A 46 -2.57 -0.57 -9.39
C PHE A 46 -3.15 -1.55 -10.42
N CYS A 47 -3.70 -1.04 -11.54
CA CYS A 47 -4.31 -1.84 -12.59
C CYS A 47 -3.29 -2.54 -13.49
N PHE A 48 -2.20 -1.87 -13.87
CA PHE A 48 -1.21 -2.40 -14.80
C PHE A 48 -0.01 -3.04 -14.09
N GLY A 49 0.19 -2.78 -12.81
CA GLY A 49 1.27 -3.37 -12.01
C GLY A 49 1.21 -4.88 -11.87
N TRP A 50 0.08 -5.52 -12.20
CA TRP A 50 -0.02 -6.99 -12.31
C TRP A 50 0.93 -7.56 -13.37
N LEU A 51 1.24 -6.79 -14.42
CA LEU A 51 2.28 -7.15 -15.37
C LEU A 51 3.68 -7.12 -14.72
N GLY A 52 3.86 -6.33 -13.66
CA GLY A 52 5.06 -6.31 -12.84
C GLY A 52 5.33 -7.62 -12.07
N LEU A 53 4.32 -8.47 -11.85
CA LEU A 53 4.55 -9.84 -11.36
C LEU A 53 5.36 -10.68 -12.35
N ILE A 54 5.11 -10.49 -13.65
CA ILE A 54 5.89 -11.11 -14.73
C ILE A 54 7.33 -10.57 -14.69
N SER A 55 7.49 -9.33 -14.26
CA SER A 55 8.78 -8.66 -14.03
C SER A 55 9.40 -8.93 -12.65
N TRP A 56 8.94 -9.94 -11.91
CA TRP A 56 9.45 -10.32 -10.58
C TRP A 56 9.39 -9.19 -9.52
N GLN A 57 8.39 -8.32 -9.57
CA GLN A 57 8.27 -7.20 -8.62
C GLN A 57 7.43 -7.57 -7.39
N PRO A 58 8.05 -7.81 -6.22
CA PRO A 58 7.32 -8.24 -5.02
C PRO A 58 6.44 -7.14 -4.43
N ALA A 59 6.76 -5.87 -4.68
CA ALA A 59 6.00 -4.73 -4.18
C ALA A 59 4.53 -4.73 -4.62
N TRP A 60 4.22 -5.36 -5.75
CA TRP A 60 2.86 -5.49 -6.22
C TRP A 60 1.99 -6.36 -5.28
N LEU A 61 2.56 -7.41 -4.69
CA LEU A 61 1.86 -8.28 -3.73
C LEU A 61 1.41 -7.53 -2.47
N ALA A 62 1.96 -6.34 -2.19
CA ALA A 62 1.55 -5.52 -1.06
C ALA A 62 0.04 -5.24 -1.05
N ASN A 63 -0.59 -5.06 -2.22
CA ASN A 63 -2.00 -4.73 -2.35
C ASN A 63 -2.93 -5.91 -1.97
N PRO A 64 -2.76 -7.13 -2.51
CA PRO A 64 -3.48 -8.30 -2.01
C PRO A 64 -3.35 -8.51 -0.50
N PHE A 65 -2.13 -8.39 0.04
CA PHE A 65 -1.91 -8.54 1.47
C PHE A 65 -2.57 -7.42 2.30
N TYR A 66 -2.59 -6.20 1.79
CA TYR A 66 -3.33 -5.08 2.41
C TYR A 66 -4.84 -5.38 2.47
N VAL A 67 -5.43 -5.86 1.38
CA VAL A 67 -6.85 -6.26 1.34
C VAL A 67 -7.13 -7.41 2.31
N MET A 68 -6.29 -8.44 2.34
CA MET A 68 -6.45 -9.55 3.29
C MET A 68 -6.32 -9.09 4.74
N ALA A 69 -5.47 -8.11 5.02
CA ALA A 69 -5.37 -7.51 6.35
C ALA A 69 -6.65 -6.76 6.75
N LEU A 70 -7.29 -6.03 5.81
CA LEU A 70 -8.58 -5.38 6.03
C LEU A 70 -9.70 -6.40 6.26
N LEU A 71 -9.80 -7.46 5.43
CA LEU A 71 -10.83 -8.48 5.54
C LEU A 71 -10.76 -9.28 6.84
N THR A 72 -9.56 -9.42 7.40
CA THR A 72 -9.32 -10.17 8.63
C THR A 72 -9.10 -9.26 9.84
N TYR A 73 -9.41 -7.95 9.72
CA TYR A 73 -9.10 -6.93 10.72
C TYR A 73 -9.58 -7.32 12.13
N GLY A 74 -8.69 -7.18 13.11
CA GLY A 74 -8.94 -7.58 14.50
C GLY A 74 -8.56 -9.02 14.84
N SER A 75 -8.14 -9.84 13.87
CA SER A 75 -7.54 -11.17 14.10
C SER A 75 -6.01 -11.11 14.10
N LYS A 76 -5.35 -12.15 14.66
CA LYS A 76 -3.88 -12.32 14.56
C LYS A 76 -3.40 -12.38 13.10
N LYS A 77 -4.21 -12.96 12.20
CA LYS A 77 -3.87 -13.08 10.77
C LYS A 77 -3.74 -11.70 10.10
N SER A 78 -4.55 -10.73 10.54
CA SER A 78 -4.48 -9.36 10.03
C SER A 78 -3.11 -8.74 10.28
N TYR A 79 -2.48 -9.02 11.42
CA TYR A 79 -1.14 -8.49 11.74
C TYR A 79 -0.09 -9.04 10.78
N VAL A 80 -0.13 -10.36 10.52
CA VAL A 80 0.75 -11.02 9.55
C VAL A 80 0.56 -10.42 8.16
N PHE A 81 -0.68 -10.31 7.69
CA PHE A 81 -0.96 -9.75 6.37
C PHE A 81 -0.58 -8.26 6.25
N ALA A 82 -0.86 -7.44 7.26
CA ALA A 82 -0.47 -6.03 7.27
C ALA A 82 1.06 -5.87 7.27
N SER A 83 1.76 -6.73 8.03
CA SER A 83 3.23 -6.73 8.07
C SER A 83 3.81 -7.14 6.72
N LEU A 84 3.32 -8.22 6.12
CA LEU A 84 3.73 -8.66 4.78
C LEU A 84 3.47 -7.57 3.74
N SER A 85 2.28 -6.96 3.77
CA SER A 85 1.94 -5.83 2.89
C SER A 85 2.96 -4.70 3.01
N PHE A 86 3.29 -4.30 4.23
CA PHE A 86 4.28 -3.25 4.49
C PHE A 86 5.67 -3.63 3.99
N PHE A 87 6.18 -4.82 4.34
CA PHE A 87 7.49 -5.28 3.88
C PHE A 87 7.58 -5.33 2.36
N LEU A 88 6.55 -5.82 1.68
CA LEU A 88 6.50 -5.86 0.23
C LEU A 88 6.47 -4.45 -0.36
N ALA A 89 5.66 -3.54 0.20
CA ALA A 89 5.58 -2.15 -0.26
C ALA A 89 6.94 -1.43 -0.23
N LEU A 90 7.81 -1.75 0.74
CA LEU A 90 9.17 -1.21 0.82
C LEU A 90 10.08 -1.64 -0.33
N PHE A 91 9.72 -2.66 -1.12
CA PHE A 91 10.46 -3.01 -2.33
C PHE A 91 10.16 -2.09 -3.53
N SER A 92 9.17 -1.20 -3.43
CA SER A 92 8.78 -0.31 -4.53
C SER A 92 9.90 0.58 -5.09
N PRO A 93 10.86 1.10 -4.29
CA PRO A 93 11.98 1.87 -4.82
C PRO A 93 12.96 1.07 -5.69
N PHE A 94 12.95 -0.26 -5.60
CA PHE A 94 13.79 -1.14 -6.43
C PHE A 94 13.15 -1.47 -7.78
N ILE A 95 12.01 -0.87 -8.10
CA ILE A 95 11.40 -0.88 -9.43
C ILE A 95 12.22 0.02 -10.37
N LEU A 96 12.06 -0.13 -11.69
CA LEU A 96 12.46 0.86 -12.70
C LEU A 96 11.66 2.18 -12.54
N VAL A 97 11.77 2.81 -11.39
CA VAL A 97 11.17 4.10 -11.06
C VAL A 97 12.29 5.10 -10.96
N VAL A 98 12.16 6.19 -11.71
CA VAL A 98 13.10 7.31 -11.65
C VAL A 98 12.86 8.12 -10.37
N LYS A 99 11.59 8.28 -10.00
CA LYS A 99 11.18 9.07 -8.84
C LYS A 99 9.84 8.61 -8.29
N LEU A 100 9.75 8.44 -6.98
CA LEU A 100 8.48 8.24 -6.26
C LEU A 100 7.82 9.59 -5.95
N LEU A 101 6.50 9.64 -6.06
CA LEU A 101 5.70 10.85 -5.92
C LEU A 101 4.69 10.72 -4.77
N ILE A 102 3.90 11.77 -4.55
CA ILE A 102 3.03 11.90 -3.38
C ILE A 102 2.04 10.74 -3.21
N GLY A 103 1.50 10.19 -4.31
CA GLY A 103 0.60 9.05 -4.30
C GLY A 103 1.23 7.82 -3.65
N PHE A 104 2.51 7.55 -3.93
CA PHE A 104 3.24 6.44 -3.30
C PHE A 104 3.34 6.62 -1.77
N TYR A 105 3.66 7.82 -1.28
CA TYR A 105 3.82 8.06 0.15
C TYR A 105 2.48 8.01 0.89
N ILE A 106 1.39 8.46 0.27
CA ILE A 106 0.04 8.36 0.84
C ILE A 106 -0.42 6.89 0.87
N TRP A 107 -0.13 6.12 -0.18
CA TRP A 107 -0.35 4.68 -0.20
C TRP A 107 0.45 3.96 0.89
N LEU A 108 1.75 4.23 1.02
CA LEU A 108 2.58 3.64 2.09
C LEU A 108 2.05 4.03 3.48
N GLY A 109 1.64 5.28 3.65
CA GLY A 109 1.01 5.79 4.87
C GLY A 109 -0.29 5.05 5.21
N SER A 110 -1.09 4.67 4.22
CA SER A 110 -2.32 3.90 4.45
C SER A 110 -2.01 2.53 5.07
N ILE A 111 -0.95 1.86 4.59
CA ILE A 111 -0.49 0.57 5.12
C ILE A 111 0.04 0.73 6.54
N VAL A 112 0.83 1.77 6.81
CA VAL A 112 1.36 2.05 8.16
C VAL A 112 0.23 2.29 9.17
N ILE A 113 -0.79 3.06 8.79
CA ILE A 113 -1.95 3.32 9.64
C ILE A 113 -2.75 2.03 9.89
N LEU A 114 -2.90 1.16 8.87
CA LEU A 114 -3.53 -0.14 9.05
C LEU A 114 -2.77 -0.98 10.07
N LEU A 115 -1.45 -1.12 9.88
CA LEU A 115 -0.59 -1.92 10.75
C LEU A 115 -0.64 -1.42 12.21
N TYR A 116 -0.63 -0.10 12.41
CA TYR A 116 -0.81 0.50 13.73
C TYR A 116 -2.18 0.14 14.32
N GLY A 117 -3.26 0.31 13.56
CA GLY A 117 -4.62 -0.07 13.98
C GLY A 117 -4.73 -1.53 14.38
N VAL A 118 -4.12 -2.43 13.61
CA VAL A 118 -4.05 -3.87 13.91
C VAL A 118 -3.22 -4.17 15.16
N ASN A 119 -2.07 -3.52 15.35
CA ASN A 119 -1.24 -3.70 16.55
C ASN A 119 -2.01 -3.36 17.84
N LEU A 120 -2.91 -2.37 17.79
CA LEU A 120 -3.78 -2.04 18.92
C LEU A 120 -4.71 -3.21 19.32
N HIS A 121 -4.99 -4.14 18.41
CA HIS A 121 -5.76 -5.37 18.68
C HIS A 121 -4.92 -6.50 19.26
N GLU A 122 -3.66 -6.68 18.85
CA GLU A 122 -2.82 -7.78 19.38
C GLU A 122 -2.48 -7.62 20.86
N ARG A 123 -2.28 -6.39 21.36
CA ARG A 123 -1.99 -6.11 22.78
C ARG A 123 -3.17 -6.38 23.74
N ARG A 124 -4.10 -7.27 23.39
CA ARG A 124 -5.23 -7.75 24.22
C ARG A 124 -5.06 -9.20 24.69
N LEU A 125 -4.10 -9.93 24.11
CA LEU A 125 -3.68 -11.25 24.55
C LEU A 125 -2.46 -11.11 25.47
#